data_AF-A0A7K4S0I6-F1
#
_entry.id   AF-A0A7K4S0I6-F1
#
_cell.length_a   1.000
_cell.length_b   1.000
_cell.length_c   1.000
_cell.angle_alpha   90.00
_cell.angle_beta   90.00
_cell.angle_gamma   90.00
#
_symmetry.space_group_name_H-M   'P 1'
#
loop_
_entity.id
_entity.type
_entity.pdbx_description
1 polymer ?
#
loop_
_entity_poly.entity_id
_entity_poly.type
_entity_poly.pdbx_seq_one_letter_code
_entity_poly.pdbx_strand_id
1 'polypeptide(L)'
;DKGDLVEIYLLDTSVQSTHREIEGKVLMTGFENVPEEDGTHFHRQASKCDSHGTHVAGVLSGRDAGVATGTNIHSLRVLNCQGKGTISGTLIGLEFIKATLEAQPHAPLVVLLPFAGAYSRVLNAGCRRVARMGVVIVAAAGNYKDDACRYSPASESEVITVGATNSEDQPASIGTLGTNFGRCVDLFAPGDDIIGASSDCSTCFTAQSGTSQAAAHVAGELGCGVAGRAVHLAEPQVSLAELRLRLLHFATKNVMDTAWFPEEQQLQTPNRVARLPAQLGADEQLYCRSVWSARSGLRRHATAVARCAGAEEMLSCSSFSRSGRRLGEHVEDKDGQKQCVAHNAFRGQGVYAIARCCTWPRAQCRISTSSAAAKGVGCSSGDHVLTGCSFHSPAAALGDGGRPVPGPGSGPSRCAVRTEVTAHALCCPAASLECRVKQHASLDSVEKVTVTCDDGWTLTGCNAHSQSPGTMGAYTVDNTCVAAGVQGSSVVAAIAICCRSR
;
A
#
# COMPACT_ATOMS: atom_id res chain seq x y z
N ASP A 1 21.64 -20.60 16.70
CA ASP A 1 22.59 -19.79 15.92
C ASP A 1 22.22 -18.32 15.96
N LYS A 2 23.17 -17.46 16.30
CA LYS A 2 22.99 -16.00 16.40
C LYS A 2 22.99 -15.41 14.99
N GLY A 3 21.84 -15.51 14.31
CA GLY A 3 21.59 -14.74 13.09
C GLY A 3 21.53 -13.26 13.43
N ASP A 4 22.09 -12.42 12.57
CA ASP A 4 22.09 -10.96 12.74
C ASP A 4 20.67 -10.47 13.07
N LEU A 5 20.52 -9.95 14.29
CA LEU A 5 19.24 -9.69 14.95
C LEU A 5 18.59 -8.46 14.30
N VAL A 6 17.39 -8.63 13.76
CA VAL A 6 16.56 -7.49 13.34
C VAL A 6 16.03 -6.81 14.59
N GLU A 7 16.19 -5.50 14.67
CA GLU A 7 15.71 -4.69 15.78
C GLU A 7 14.36 -4.06 15.39
N ILE A 8 13.35 -4.26 16.24
CA ILE A 8 12.06 -3.60 16.07
C ILE A 8 11.86 -2.57 17.17
N TYR A 9 11.65 -1.32 16.78
CA TYR A 9 11.30 -0.24 17.69
C TYR A 9 9.80 -0.22 17.91
N LEU A 10 9.37 -0.26 19.17
CA LEU A 10 7.98 -0.19 19.58
C LEU A 10 7.73 1.14 20.30
N LEU A 11 6.95 2.03 19.69
CA LEU A 11 6.50 3.27 20.32
C LEU A 11 5.11 3.02 20.90
N ASP A 12 5.00 2.83 22.21
CA ASP A 12 3.73 2.48 22.85
C ASP A 12 3.65 2.93 24.32
N THR A 13 2.90 2.22 25.16
CA THR A 13 2.93 2.32 26.62
C THR A 13 4.21 1.69 27.18
N SER A 14 4.32 1.58 28.52
CA SER A 14 5.34 0.70 29.11
C SER A 14 5.10 -0.77 28.74
N VAL A 15 6.12 -1.60 28.95
CA VAL A 15 6.11 -3.03 28.68
C VAL A 15 6.60 -3.77 29.92
N GLN A 16 5.94 -4.86 30.31
CA GLN A 16 6.40 -5.76 31.35
C GLN A 16 7.52 -6.66 30.79
N SER A 17 8.74 -6.13 30.72
CA SER A 17 9.90 -6.83 30.13
C SER A 17 10.31 -8.13 30.83
N THR A 18 9.76 -8.41 32.02
CA THR A 18 9.97 -9.66 32.78
C THR A 18 8.92 -10.73 32.49
N HIS A 19 7.97 -10.49 31.59
CA HIS A 19 6.99 -11.50 31.18
C HIS A 19 7.67 -12.61 30.36
N ARG A 20 7.40 -13.88 30.65
CA ARG A 20 8.05 -15.07 30.05
C ARG A 20 8.07 -15.04 28.53
N GLU A 21 6.99 -14.56 27.91
CA GLU A 21 6.90 -14.42 26.44
C GLU A 21 8.00 -13.55 25.85
N ILE A 22 8.44 -12.51 26.54
CA ILE A 22 9.29 -11.44 25.98
C ILE A 22 10.55 -11.15 26.81
N GLU A 23 10.75 -11.86 27.92
CA GLU A 23 11.92 -11.75 28.77
C GLU A 23 13.21 -12.02 27.95
N GLY A 24 14.18 -11.12 28.11
CA GLY A 24 15.45 -11.17 27.38
C GLY A 24 15.40 -10.71 25.92
N LYS A 25 14.21 -10.35 25.39
CA LYS A 25 14.05 -9.84 24.01
C LYS A 25 13.66 -8.37 23.95
N VAL A 26 13.05 -7.82 25.00
CA VAL A 26 12.64 -6.42 25.06
C VAL A 26 13.66 -5.60 25.84
N LEU A 27 14.30 -4.66 25.16
CA LEU A 27 15.13 -3.62 25.75
C LEU A 27 14.30 -2.35 25.97
N MET A 28 14.23 -1.90 27.22
CA MET A 28 13.67 -0.58 27.56
C MET A 28 14.72 0.49 27.27
N THR A 29 14.45 1.40 26.34
CA THR A 29 15.44 2.41 25.90
C THR A 29 15.69 3.53 26.92
N GLY A 30 14.81 3.67 27.91
CA GLY A 30 14.79 4.82 28.82
C GLY A 30 14.13 6.07 28.23
N PHE A 31 13.69 6.02 26.97
CA PHE A 31 12.92 7.10 26.36
C PHE A 31 11.49 7.14 26.92
N GLU A 32 11.08 8.31 27.43
CA GLU A 32 9.71 8.56 27.86
C GLU A 32 9.29 9.99 27.49
N ASN A 33 8.19 10.11 26.75
CA ASN A 33 7.54 11.39 26.46
C ASN A 33 6.03 11.20 26.34
N VAL A 34 5.32 11.36 27.45
CA VAL A 34 3.88 11.10 27.58
C VAL A 34 3.17 12.33 28.16
N PRO A 35 1.91 12.60 27.76
CA PRO A 35 1.10 13.61 28.43
C PRO A 35 0.70 13.13 29.83
N GLU A 36 0.40 14.10 30.71
CA GLU A 36 -0.23 13.83 32.00
C GLU A 36 -1.57 13.09 31.79
N GLU A 37 -1.93 12.23 32.74
CA GLU A 37 -3.21 11.52 32.71
C GLU A 37 -4.38 12.47 33.02
N ASP A 38 -5.50 12.27 32.32
CA ASP A 38 -6.71 13.06 32.56
C ASP A 38 -7.45 12.58 33.82
N GLY A 39 -7.86 13.53 34.66
CA GLY A 39 -8.77 13.30 35.79
C GLY A 39 -8.14 13.52 37.17
N THR A 40 -8.88 14.17 38.06
CA THR A 40 -8.41 14.55 39.41
C THR A 40 -8.18 13.37 40.36
N HIS A 41 -8.64 12.17 39.99
CA HIS A 41 -8.56 10.93 40.79
C HIS A 41 -7.92 9.77 40.03
N PHE A 42 -7.01 10.04 39.08
CA PHE A 42 -6.27 8.96 38.42
C PHE A 42 -5.21 8.39 39.37
N HIS A 43 -5.49 7.22 39.97
CA HIS A 43 -4.56 6.52 40.86
C HIS A 43 -3.77 5.44 40.11
N ARG A 44 -2.52 5.75 39.74
CA ARG A 44 -1.58 4.81 39.12
C ARG A 44 -1.25 3.58 39.99
N GLN A 45 -1.65 3.58 41.26
CA GLN A 45 -1.28 2.56 42.25
C GLN A 45 -1.84 1.16 41.94
N ALA A 46 -2.89 1.05 41.13
CA ALA A 46 -3.48 -0.24 40.73
C ALA A 46 -3.13 -0.67 39.29
N SER A 47 -2.69 0.24 38.42
CA SER A 47 -2.40 -0.04 37.01
C SER A 47 -0.93 0.24 36.71
N LYS A 48 -0.20 -0.79 36.27
CA LYS A 48 1.20 -0.67 35.83
C LYS A 48 1.34 0.00 34.46
N CYS A 49 0.22 0.36 33.82
CA CYS A 49 0.19 1.09 32.55
C CYS A 49 0.91 0.36 31.41
N ASP A 50 0.99 -0.97 31.48
CA ASP A 50 1.81 -1.81 30.62
C ASP A 50 1.00 -2.83 29.81
N SER A 51 -0.33 -2.86 29.95
CA SER A 51 -1.19 -3.86 29.31
C SER A 51 -1.06 -3.87 27.78
N HIS A 52 -1.22 -2.71 27.12
CA HIS A 52 -1.18 -2.62 25.65
C HIS A 52 0.20 -2.94 25.09
N GLY A 53 1.25 -2.28 25.59
CA GLY A 53 2.62 -2.51 25.14
C GLY A 53 3.12 -3.94 25.37
N THR A 54 2.75 -4.57 26.50
CA THR A 54 3.09 -5.97 26.78
C THR A 54 2.38 -6.91 25.83
N HIS A 55 1.10 -6.69 25.55
CA HIS A 55 0.33 -7.52 24.61
C HIS A 55 0.91 -7.41 23.20
N VAL A 56 1.12 -6.18 22.69
CA VAL A 56 1.70 -5.91 21.37
C VAL A 56 3.10 -6.52 21.24
N ALA A 57 3.96 -6.38 22.25
CA ALA A 57 5.28 -7.01 22.26
C ALA A 57 5.18 -8.55 22.24
N GLY A 58 4.20 -9.13 22.94
CA GLY A 58 3.91 -10.56 22.92
C GLY A 58 3.47 -11.07 21.55
N VAL A 59 2.55 -10.37 20.87
CA VAL A 59 2.14 -10.72 19.49
C VAL A 59 3.33 -10.64 18.53
N LEU A 60 4.20 -9.66 18.72
CA LEU A 60 5.35 -9.44 17.85
C LEU A 60 6.45 -10.50 18.04
N SER A 61 6.98 -10.68 19.26
CA SER A 61 8.14 -11.55 19.52
C SER A 61 7.99 -12.48 20.73
N GLY A 62 6.75 -12.73 21.15
CA GLY A 62 6.42 -13.76 22.15
C GLY A 62 7.09 -15.11 21.85
N ARG A 63 7.42 -15.87 22.90
CA ARG A 63 8.04 -17.19 22.77
C ARG A 63 7.04 -18.20 22.23
N ASP A 64 5.82 -18.19 22.78
CA ASP A 64 4.79 -19.18 22.48
C ASP A 64 3.75 -18.61 21.50
N ALA A 65 3.42 -17.31 21.58
CA ALA A 65 2.35 -16.67 20.78
C ALA A 65 2.84 -15.60 19.78
N GLY A 66 4.16 -15.39 19.66
CA GLY A 66 4.73 -14.35 18.81
C GLY A 66 4.87 -14.74 17.33
N VAL A 67 4.73 -13.77 16.43
CA VAL A 67 4.99 -13.97 14.99
C VAL A 67 6.48 -14.12 14.69
N ALA A 68 7.32 -13.31 15.34
CA ALA A 68 8.77 -13.25 15.14
C ALA A 68 9.52 -13.61 16.42
N THR A 69 9.48 -14.90 16.76
CA THR A 69 9.99 -15.42 18.04
C THR A 69 11.49 -15.18 18.26
N GLY A 70 12.27 -14.90 17.22
CA GLY A 70 13.71 -14.61 17.30
C GLY A 70 14.10 -13.12 17.33
N THR A 71 13.14 -12.21 17.38
CA THR A 71 13.36 -10.77 17.18
C THR A 71 13.43 -9.98 18.49
N ASN A 72 14.35 -9.02 18.55
CA ASN A 72 14.48 -8.10 19.69
C ASN A 72 13.65 -6.84 19.50
N ILE A 73 13.13 -6.31 20.60
CA ILE A 73 12.30 -5.10 20.63
C ILE A 73 13.01 -3.99 21.43
N HIS A 74 13.06 -2.78 20.88
CA HIS A 74 13.46 -1.57 21.58
C HIS A 74 12.21 -0.75 21.92
N SER A 75 11.82 -0.71 23.19
CA SER A 75 10.59 -0.03 23.63
C SER A 75 10.85 1.43 23.97
N LEU A 76 10.03 2.31 23.40
CA LEU A 76 9.96 3.75 23.67
C LEU A 76 8.55 4.06 24.21
N ARG A 77 8.48 4.71 25.37
CA ARG A 77 7.20 5.06 26.00
C ARG A 77 6.70 6.40 25.48
N VAL A 78 5.67 6.37 24.64
CA VAL A 78 5.00 7.56 24.06
C VAL A 78 3.50 7.64 24.38
N LEU A 79 2.94 6.60 24.98
CA LEU A 79 1.56 6.55 25.47
C LEU A 79 1.53 6.46 27.00
N ASN A 80 0.66 7.24 27.63
CA ASN A 80 0.43 7.21 29.07
C ASN A 80 -0.47 6.03 29.49
N CYS A 81 -0.82 5.96 30.76
CA CYS A 81 -1.64 4.88 31.33
C CYS A 81 -3.07 4.77 30.79
N GLN A 82 -3.55 5.80 30.10
CA GLN A 82 -4.85 5.83 29.44
C GLN A 82 -4.73 5.53 27.94
N GLY A 83 -3.55 5.11 27.46
CA GLY A 83 -3.27 4.89 26.05
C GLY A 83 -3.20 6.18 25.23
N LYS A 84 -2.98 7.34 25.87
CA LYS A 84 -2.93 8.64 25.21
C LYS A 84 -1.49 9.10 25.01
N GLY A 85 -1.20 9.60 23.83
CA GLY A 85 0.08 10.22 23.47
C GLY A 85 -0.10 11.59 22.85
N THR A 86 1.02 12.22 22.49
CA THR A 86 1.02 13.49 21.74
C THR A 86 1.77 13.34 20.42
N ILE A 87 1.39 14.14 19.43
CA ILE A 87 2.13 14.25 18.17
C ILE A 87 3.58 14.67 18.45
N SER A 88 3.79 15.61 19.36
CA SER A 88 5.13 16.09 19.76
C SER A 88 5.97 14.98 20.38
N GLY A 89 5.42 14.21 21.34
CA GLY A 89 6.15 13.10 21.97
C GLY A 89 6.52 12.01 20.96
N THR A 90 5.62 11.71 20.02
CA THR A 90 5.89 10.78 18.93
C THR A 90 7.00 11.28 18.00
N LEU A 91 6.99 12.55 17.64
CA LEU A 91 8.05 13.15 16.80
C LEU A 91 9.42 13.10 17.47
N ILE A 92 9.49 13.37 18.78
CA ILE A 92 10.73 13.27 19.56
C ILE A 92 11.19 11.80 19.62
N GLY A 93 10.27 10.83 19.70
CA GLY A 93 10.60 9.40 19.60
C GLY A 93 11.15 9.00 18.23
N LEU A 94 10.57 9.52 17.14
CA LEU A 94 11.11 9.34 15.79
C LEU A 94 12.48 10.00 15.61
N GLU A 95 12.72 11.14 16.28
CA GLU A 95 14.03 11.81 16.30
C GLU A 95 15.07 11.00 17.06
N PHE A 96 14.70 10.35 18.16
CA PHE A 96 15.57 9.40 18.88
C PHE A 96 16.00 8.23 17.99
N ILE A 97 15.07 7.63 17.25
CA ILE A 97 15.37 6.56 16.29
C ILE A 97 16.30 7.08 15.19
N LYS A 98 16.01 8.26 14.64
CA LYS A 98 16.85 8.92 13.64
C LYS A 98 18.29 9.09 14.13
N ALA A 99 18.50 9.59 15.34
CA ALA A 99 19.83 9.76 15.92
C ALA A 99 20.56 8.42 16.10
N THR A 100 19.83 7.36 16.44
CA THR A 100 20.38 6.00 16.55
C THR A 100 20.85 5.49 15.19
N LEU A 101 20.08 5.70 14.13
CA LEU A 101 20.45 5.34 12.76
C LEU A 101 21.67 6.11 12.25
N GLU A 102 21.77 7.40 12.58
CA GLU A 102 22.93 8.22 12.24
C GLU A 102 24.21 7.71 12.92
N ALA A 103 24.09 7.13 14.13
CA ALA A 103 25.18 6.47 14.83
C ALA A 103 25.48 5.04 14.33
N GLN A 104 24.46 4.33 13.81
CA GLN A 104 24.55 2.93 13.37
C GLN A 104 23.91 2.71 11.98
N PRO A 105 24.56 3.16 10.88
CA PRO A 105 23.93 3.27 9.56
C PRO A 105 23.63 1.95 8.82
N HIS A 106 23.87 0.78 9.43
CA HIS A 106 23.77 -0.52 8.74
C HIS A 106 22.80 -1.52 9.39
N ALA A 107 22.05 -1.12 10.42
CA ALA A 107 21.04 -1.99 11.04
C ALA A 107 19.70 -1.86 10.30
N PRO A 108 19.14 -2.95 9.74
CA PRO A 108 17.78 -2.91 9.22
C PRO A 108 16.80 -2.73 10.38
N LEU A 109 16.03 -1.65 10.35
CA LEU A 109 15.08 -1.29 11.40
C LEU A 109 13.63 -1.40 10.91
N VAL A 110 12.80 -2.04 11.74
CA VAL A 110 11.34 -1.90 11.68
C VAL A 110 10.90 -1.00 12.83
N VAL A 111 9.97 -0.08 12.58
CA VAL A 111 9.34 0.76 13.60
C VAL A 111 7.85 0.45 13.58
N LEU A 112 7.32 0.00 14.72
CA LEU A 112 5.91 -0.23 14.93
C LEU A 112 5.30 0.96 15.67
N LEU A 113 4.28 1.57 15.05
CA LEU A 113 3.44 2.64 15.59
C LEU A 113 2.01 2.11 15.75
N PRO A 114 1.71 1.35 16.83
CA PRO A 114 0.44 0.65 17.03
C PRO A 114 -0.64 1.59 17.60
N PHE A 115 -0.72 2.81 17.07
CA PHE A 115 -1.66 3.84 17.46
C PHE A 115 -2.06 4.70 16.26
N ALA A 116 -3.16 5.43 16.40
CA ALA A 116 -3.62 6.40 15.42
C ALA A 116 -4.15 7.65 16.11
N GLY A 117 -3.93 8.81 15.50
CA GLY A 117 -4.54 10.09 15.87
C GLY A 117 -5.10 10.80 14.65
N ALA A 118 -5.72 11.97 14.83
CA ALA A 118 -6.19 12.78 13.71
C ALA A 118 -5.05 13.14 12.74
N TYR A 119 -5.39 13.39 11.47
CA TYR A 119 -4.43 13.75 10.43
C TYR A 119 -3.47 14.86 10.88
N SER A 120 -2.17 14.58 10.76
CA SER A 120 -1.09 15.47 11.14
C SER A 120 -0.05 15.53 10.04
N ARG A 121 0.01 16.68 9.36
CA ARG A 121 1.01 16.95 8.32
C ARG A 121 2.45 16.78 8.85
N VAL A 122 2.70 17.19 10.09
CA VAL A 122 4.04 17.14 10.69
C VAL A 122 4.43 15.71 11.06
N LEU A 123 3.52 14.90 11.60
CA LEU A 123 3.78 13.50 11.91
C LEU A 123 4.06 12.70 10.64
N ASN A 124 3.24 12.89 9.60
CA ASN A 124 3.43 12.30 8.29
C ASN A 124 4.81 12.67 7.70
N ALA A 125 5.19 13.95 7.78
CA ALA A 125 6.51 14.40 7.35
C ALA A 125 7.66 13.75 8.15
N GLY A 126 7.52 13.58 9.46
CA GLY A 126 8.47 12.86 10.31
C GLY A 126 8.61 11.40 9.90
N CYS A 127 7.50 10.69 9.73
CA CYS A 127 7.48 9.29 9.27
C CYS A 127 8.16 9.15 7.90
N ARG A 128 7.79 10.01 6.92
CA ARG A 128 8.44 10.02 5.60
C ARG A 128 9.93 10.27 5.68
N ARG A 129 10.40 11.15 6.57
CA ARG A 129 11.83 11.44 6.72
C ARG A 129 12.58 10.20 7.23
N VAL A 130 12.04 9.52 8.24
CA VAL A 130 12.63 8.30 8.82
C VAL A 130 12.58 7.14 7.82
N ALA A 131 11.45 6.95 7.12
CA ALA A 131 11.32 5.92 6.08
C ALA A 131 12.35 6.09 4.95
N ARG A 132 12.61 7.33 4.53
CA ARG A 132 13.63 7.64 3.51
C ARG A 132 15.08 7.39 3.96
N MET A 133 15.31 7.11 5.24
CA MET A 133 16.61 6.67 5.76
C MET A 133 16.77 5.15 5.74
N GLY A 134 15.83 4.41 5.14
CA GLY A 134 15.88 2.95 5.02
C GLY A 134 15.09 2.20 6.09
N VAL A 135 14.29 2.89 6.89
CA VAL A 135 13.46 2.28 7.94
C VAL A 135 12.12 1.82 7.40
N VAL A 136 11.66 0.65 7.83
CA VAL A 136 10.31 0.18 7.56
C VAL A 136 9.39 0.61 8.69
N ILE A 137 8.39 1.45 8.41
CA ILE A 137 7.41 1.88 9.42
C ILE A 137 6.11 1.13 9.18
N VAL A 138 5.60 0.47 10.22
CA VAL A 138 4.30 -0.20 10.23
C VAL A 138 3.40 0.51 11.22
N ALA A 139 2.17 0.81 10.83
CA ALA A 139 1.22 1.49 11.70
C ALA A 139 -0.18 0.89 11.64
N ALA A 140 -0.90 1.07 12.76
CA ALA A 140 -2.32 0.75 12.84
C ALA A 140 -3.14 1.68 11.94
N ALA A 141 -4.12 1.13 11.21
CA ALA A 141 -5.06 1.94 10.41
C ALA A 141 -5.99 2.81 11.28
N GLY A 142 -6.25 2.38 12.52
CA GLY A 142 -7.19 3.00 13.46
C GLY A 142 -8.47 2.18 13.65
N ASN A 143 -9.13 2.38 14.79
CA ASN A 143 -10.29 1.59 15.23
C ASN A 143 -11.60 2.40 15.19
N TYR A 144 -11.77 3.24 14.15
CA TYR A 144 -12.84 4.24 14.10
C TYR A 144 -13.93 3.95 13.06
N LYS A 145 -13.82 2.85 12.30
CA LYS A 145 -14.71 2.54 11.15
C LYS A 145 -14.83 3.73 10.19
N ASP A 146 -13.70 4.39 9.91
CA ASP A 146 -13.62 5.57 9.04
C ASP A 146 -12.46 5.44 8.03
N ASP A 147 -12.38 6.40 7.10
CA ASP A 147 -11.30 6.53 6.13
C ASP A 147 -9.95 6.76 6.85
N ALA A 148 -9.04 5.80 6.74
CA ALA A 148 -7.70 5.84 7.33
C ALA A 148 -6.90 7.07 6.88
N CYS A 149 -7.22 7.66 5.72
CA CYS A 149 -6.58 8.88 5.25
C CYS A 149 -6.83 10.11 6.14
N ARG A 150 -7.79 10.05 7.06
CA ARG A 150 -8.08 11.10 8.05
C ARG A 150 -7.24 10.98 9.32
N TYR A 151 -6.39 9.96 9.41
CA TYR A 151 -5.62 9.63 10.60
C TYR A 151 -4.12 9.62 10.29
N SER A 152 -3.30 9.86 11.30
CA SER A 152 -1.85 9.78 11.22
C SER A 152 -1.32 8.87 12.33
N PRO A 153 -0.27 8.06 12.05
CA PRO A 153 0.53 8.03 10.82
C PRO A 153 -0.10 7.28 9.63
N ALA A 154 -1.30 6.69 9.79
CA ALA A 154 -2.01 5.88 8.78
C ALA A 154 -2.12 6.50 7.37
N SER A 155 -2.18 7.83 7.26
CA SER A 155 -2.29 8.56 5.99
C SER A 155 -0.97 8.82 5.26
N GLU A 156 0.19 8.54 5.87
CA GLU A 156 1.49 8.73 5.22
C GLU A 156 1.80 7.58 4.27
N SER A 157 2.02 7.91 3.01
CA SER A 157 2.22 6.93 1.93
C SER A 157 3.46 6.05 2.06
N GLU A 158 4.49 6.48 2.80
CA GLU A 158 5.71 5.69 3.04
C GLU A 158 5.56 4.73 4.25
N VAL A 159 4.46 4.83 5.01
CA VAL A 159 4.13 3.93 6.13
C VAL A 159 3.29 2.78 5.61
N ILE A 160 3.54 1.56 6.11
CA ILE A 160 2.70 0.38 5.87
C ILE A 160 1.53 0.44 6.86
N THR A 161 0.35 0.78 6.37
CA THR A 161 -0.85 0.95 7.20
C THR A 161 -1.69 -0.31 7.19
N VAL A 162 -1.97 -0.85 8.39
CA VAL A 162 -2.55 -2.19 8.55
C VAL A 162 -3.94 -2.13 9.19
N GLY A 163 -4.94 -2.63 8.46
CA GLY A 163 -6.30 -2.86 8.96
C GLY A 163 -6.41 -4.22 9.69
N ALA A 164 -7.51 -4.43 10.41
CA ALA A 164 -7.73 -5.65 11.19
C ALA A 164 -8.82 -6.53 10.58
N THR A 165 -8.59 -7.83 10.53
CA THR A 165 -9.60 -8.86 10.23
C THR A 165 -9.76 -9.85 11.37
N ASN A 166 -10.91 -10.51 11.41
CA ASN A 166 -11.17 -11.62 12.33
C ASN A 166 -10.87 -12.99 11.69
N SER A 167 -11.13 -14.06 12.43
CA SER A 167 -10.89 -15.45 12.01
C SER A 167 -11.77 -15.94 10.84
N GLU A 168 -12.82 -15.19 10.49
CA GLU A 168 -13.72 -15.47 9.36
C GLU A 168 -13.35 -14.62 8.12
N ASP A 169 -12.14 -14.05 8.10
CA ASP A 169 -11.66 -13.11 7.10
C ASP A 169 -12.56 -11.86 6.95
N GLN A 170 -13.34 -11.49 7.97
CA GLN A 170 -14.16 -10.28 7.96
C GLN A 170 -13.42 -9.08 8.54
N PRO A 171 -13.66 -7.85 8.06
CA PRO A 171 -13.15 -6.65 8.71
C PRO A 171 -13.56 -6.61 10.19
N ALA A 172 -12.58 -6.42 11.08
CA ALA A 172 -12.79 -6.53 12.52
C ALA A 172 -13.75 -5.43 13.03
N SER A 173 -14.75 -5.85 13.81
CA SER A 173 -15.68 -4.94 14.50
C SER A 173 -15.22 -4.76 15.94
N ILE A 174 -15.07 -3.50 16.39
CA ILE A 174 -14.49 -3.17 17.69
C ILE A 174 -15.54 -2.35 18.45
N GLY A 175 -16.35 -3.04 19.25
CA GLY A 175 -17.55 -2.47 19.83
C GLY A 175 -18.53 -2.03 18.74
N THR A 176 -18.97 -0.77 18.78
CA THR A 176 -19.84 -0.17 17.73
C THR A 176 -19.06 0.34 16.52
N LEU A 177 -17.73 0.37 16.59
CA LEU A 177 -16.83 0.81 15.54
C LEU A 177 -16.16 -0.42 14.89
N GLY A 178 -14.94 -0.28 14.42
CA GLY A 178 -14.20 -1.32 13.73
C GLY A 178 -12.94 -0.79 13.06
N THR A 179 -12.29 -1.65 12.30
CA THR A 179 -11.11 -1.27 11.52
C THR A 179 -11.41 -0.10 10.58
N ASN A 180 -10.47 0.83 10.49
CA ASN A 180 -10.46 1.81 9.41
C ASN A 180 -10.21 1.14 8.05
N PHE A 181 -10.54 1.87 6.98
CA PHE A 181 -10.54 1.40 5.59
C PHE A 181 -10.11 2.50 4.61
N GLY A 182 -10.20 2.22 3.31
CA GLY A 182 -9.91 3.16 2.24
C GLY A 182 -8.48 3.08 1.69
N ARG A 183 -8.17 3.98 0.75
CA ARG A 183 -6.92 3.97 -0.05
C ARG A 183 -5.62 4.11 0.74
N CYS A 184 -5.68 4.54 2.00
CA CYS A 184 -4.49 4.70 2.85
C CYS A 184 -4.16 3.42 3.63
N VAL A 185 -5.04 2.42 3.64
CA VAL A 185 -4.72 1.07 4.12
C VAL A 185 -3.96 0.32 3.03
N ASP A 186 -2.88 -0.36 3.39
CA ASP A 186 -2.08 -1.17 2.46
C ASP A 186 -2.57 -2.61 2.38
N LEU A 187 -2.88 -3.18 3.54
CA LEU A 187 -3.37 -4.54 3.73
C LEU A 187 -4.04 -4.66 5.09
N PHE A 188 -4.69 -5.79 5.32
CA PHE A 188 -5.26 -6.19 6.59
C PHE A 188 -4.42 -7.32 7.19
N ALA A 189 -4.57 -7.59 8.48
CA ALA A 189 -3.96 -8.72 9.16
C ALA A 189 -4.86 -9.15 10.34
N PRO A 190 -4.63 -10.34 10.93
CA PRO A 190 -5.38 -10.77 12.11
C PRO A 190 -5.32 -9.74 13.22
N GLY A 191 -6.49 -9.27 13.68
CA GLY A 191 -6.60 -8.21 14.67
C GLY A 191 -7.84 -8.31 15.54
N ASP A 192 -8.50 -9.47 15.59
CA ASP A 192 -9.64 -9.73 16.47
C ASP A 192 -9.39 -11.02 17.26
N ASP A 193 -9.65 -11.00 18.58
CA ASP A 193 -9.37 -12.08 19.52
C ASP A 193 -7.93 -12.61 19.45
N ILE A 194 -6.97 -11.69 19.40
CA ILE A 194 -5.54 -12.03 19.30
C ILE A 194 -4.98 -12.33 20.69
N ILE A 195 -4.53 -13.58 20.87
CA ILE A 195 -3.87 -14.04 22.09
C ILE A 195 -2.46 -13.42 22.17
N GLY A 196 -2.13 -12.85 23.32
CA GLY A 196 -0.81 -12.29 23.61
C GLY A 196 -0.54 -12.24 25.11
N ALA A 197 0.66 -11.77 25.47
CA ALA A 197 1.07 -11.63 26.86
C ALA A 197 0.16 -10.66 27.62
N SER A 198 -0.31 -11.05 28.81
CA SER A 198 -1.03 -10.16 29.73
C SER A 198 -0.08 -9.60 30.77
N SER A 199 -0.19 -8.31 31.10
CA SER A 199 0.61 -7.72 32.16
C SER A 199 0.14 -8.04 33.59
N ASP A 200 -0.95 -8.82 33.72
CA ASP A 200 -1.49 -9.28 35.00
C ASP A 200 -0.49 -10.17 35.77
N CYS A 201 0.22 -11.05 35.07
CA CYS A 201 1.26 -11.90 35.64
C CYS A 201 2.30 -12.31 34.59
N SER A 202 3.49 -12.73 35.00
CA SER A 202 4.61 -13.04 34.09
C SER A 202 4.41 -14.24 33.16
N THR A 203 3.30 -14.96 33.26
CA THR A 203 2.97 -16.13 32.42
C THR A 203 1.52 -16.08 31.90
N CYS A 204 0.84 -14.95 32.13
CA CYS A 204 -0.57 -14.81 31.80
C CYS A 204 -0.75 -14.46 30.33
N PHE A 205 -1.84 -14.94 29.74
CA PHE A 205 -2.24 -14.57 28.39
C PHE A 205 -3.59 -13.87 28.44
N THR A 206 -3.82 -12.99 27.48
CA THR A 206 -5.11 -12.34 27.27
C THR A 206 -5.38 -12.17 25.78
N ALA A 207 -6.66 -12.10 25.40
CA ALA A 207 -7.09 -11.81 24.05
C ALA A 207 -7.41 -10.31 23.93
N GLN A 208 -6.91 -9.65 22.89
CA GLN A 208 -7.23 -8.25 22.57
C GLN A 208 -7.53 -8.11 21.07
N SER A 209 -8.35 -7.11 20.74
CA SER A 209 -8.76 -6.79 19.37
C SER A 209 -8.41 -5.34 19.02
N GLY A 210 -7.90 -5.14 17.81
CA GLY A 210 -7.50 -3.83 17.30
C GLY A 210 -6.58 -3.89 16.09
N THR A 211 -6.55 -2.77 15.36
CA THR A 211 -5.55 -2.55 14.30
C THR A 211 -4.11 -2.47 14.82
N SER A 212 -3.93 -2.26 16.13
CA SER A 212 -2.64 -2.36 16.82
C SER A 212 -2.07 -3.78 16.77
N GLN A 213 -2.90 -4.78 17.06
CA GLN A 213 -2.53 -6.21 16.96
C GLN A 213 -2.28 -6.61 15.51
N ALA A 214 -3.10 -6.12 14.57
CA ALA A 214 -2.88 -6.36 13.15
C ALA A 214 -1.54 -5.79 12.66
N ALA A 215 -1.20 -4.55 13.05
CA ALA A 215 0.08 -3.94 12.75
C ALA A 215 1.26 -4.71 13.37
N ALA A 216 1.09 -5.27 14.57
CA ALA A 216 2.09 -6.11 15.22
C ALA A 216 2.40 -7.39 14.43
N HIS A 217 1.39 -8.04 13.83
CA HIS A 217 1.60 -9.20 12.96
C HIS A 217 2.47 -8.85 11.75
N VAL A 218 2.16 -7.74 11.07
CA VAL A 218 2.93 -7.30 9.89
C VAL A 218 4.35 -6.88 10.26
N ALA A 219 4.53 -6.20 11.40
CA ALA A 219 5.87 -5.86 11.90
C ALA A 219 6.69 -7.12 12.23
N GLY A 220 6.07 -8.13 12.83
CA GLY A 220 6.70 -9.43 13.06
C GLY A 220 7.08 -10.15 11.76
N GLU A 221 6.18 -10.19 10.78
CA GLU A 221 6.44 -10.79 9.47
C GLU A 221 7.66 -10.14 8.77
N LEU A 222 7.75 -8.81 8.82
CA LEU A 222 8.91 -8.06 8.32
C LEU A 222 10.17 -8.37 9.13
N GLY A 223 10.07 -8.50 10.45
CA GLY A 223 11.17 -8.93 11.32
C GLY A 223 11.74 -10.28 10.92
N CYS A 224 10.89 -11.28 10.68
CA CYS A 224 11.28 -12.61 10.19
C CYS A 224 11.94 -12.55 8.81
N GLY A 225 11.34 -11.82 7.87
CA GLY A 225 11.83 -11.73 6.50
C GLY A 225 13.22 -11.07 6.38
N VAL A 226 13.48 -10.06 7.21
CA VAL A 226 14.80 -9.41 7.29
C VAL A 226 15.82 -10.33 7.98
N ALA A 227 15.45 -11.01 9.07
CA ALA A 227 16.35 -11.90 9.82
C ALA A 227 16.78 -13.13 9.00
N GLY A 228 15.85 -13.75 8.28
CA GLY A 228 16.13 -14.90 7.42
C GLY A 228 17.08 -14.60 6.26
N ARG A 229 17.18 -13.33 5.83
CA ARG A 229 18.08 -12.90 4.76
C ARG A 229 19.40 -12.33 5.26
N ALA A 230 19.45 -11.77 6.47
CA ALA A 230 20.71 -11.38 7.12
C ALA A 230 21.61 -12.61 7.41
N VAL A 231 21.02 -13.80 7.61
CA VAL A 231 21.77 -15.07 7.69
C VAL A 231 22.40 -15.49 6.35
N HIS A 232 22.03 -14.83 5.24
CA HIS A 232 22.50 -15.13 3.87
C HIS A 232 23.25 -13.93 3.25
N LEU A 233 24.06 -13.22 4.04
CA LEU A 233 24.82 -12.04 3.61
C LEU A 233 25.86 -12.34 2.51
N ALA A 234 25.37 -12.39 1.28
CA ALA A 234 26.04 -12.01 0.05
C ALA A 234 25.07 -11.34 -0.96
N GLU A 235 23.86 -10.93 -0.54
CA GLU A 235 22.91 -10.18 -1.39
C GLU A 235 22.79 -8.70 -0.96
N PRO A 236 22.65 -7.76 -1.92
CA PRO A 236 22.47 -6.35 -1.65
C PRO A 236 21.16 -6.08 -0.90
N GLN A 237 21.21 -5.11 0.03
CA GLN A 237 20.14 -4.60 0.87
C GLN A 237 18.79 -4.49 0.12
N VAL A 238 17.79 -5.29 0.50
CA VAL A 238 16.41 -5.20 -0.02
C VAL A 238 15.85 -3.82 0.35
N SER A 239 15.37 -3.08 -0.65
CA SER A 239 14.80 -1.75 -0.39
C SER A 239 13.43 -1.83 0.31
N LEU A 240 13.04 -0.77 1.03
CA LEU A 240 11.70 -0.61 1.64
C LEU A 240 10.57 -0.92 0.65
N ALA A 241 10.69 -0.42 -0.59
CA ALA A 241 9.68 -0.60 -1.62
C ALA A 241 9.54 -2.07 -2.01
N GLU A 242 10.65 -2.80 -2.05
CA GLU A 242 10.64 -4.22 -2.36
C GLU A 242 10.05 -5.05 -1.20
N LEU A 243 10.38 -4.75 0.06
CA LEU A 243 9.76 -5.42 1.22
C LEU A 243 8.24 -5.22 1.27
N ARG A 244 7.77 -3.98 1.09
CA ARG A 244 6.33 -3.68 1.00
C ARG A 244 5.67 -4.45 -0.12
N LEU A 245 6.28 -4.47 -1.31
CA LEU A 245 5.69 -5.12 -2.46
C LEU A 245 5.67 -6.64 -2.34
N ARG A 246 6.69 -7.25 -1.70
CA ARG A 246 6.69 -8.67 -1.34
C ARG A 246 5.57 -8.99 -0.36
N LEU A 247 5.43 -8.22 0.72
CA LEU A 247 4.32 -8.36 1.70
C LEU A 247 2.96 -8.34 0.98
N LEU A 248 2.75 -7.35 0.12
CA LEU A 248 1.53 -7.19 -0.66
C LEU A 248 1.32 -8.30 -1.69
N HIS A 249 2.39 -8.89 -2.21
CA HIS A 249 2.34 -9.97 -3.20
C HIS A 249 1.88 -11.29 -2.57
N PHE A 250 2.42 -11.63 -1.40
CA PHE A 250 2.15 -12.90 -0.69
C PHE A 250 0.89 -12.88 0.17
N ALA A 251 0.34 -11.70 0.45
CA ALA A 251 -0.95 -11.57 1.11
C ALA A 251 -2.04 -12.40 0.41
N THR A 252 -2.92 -13.00 1.21
CA THR A 252 -4.12 -13.69 0.74
C THR A 252 -5.08 -12.65 0.17
N LYS A 253 -5.49 -12.83 -1.09
CA LYS A 253 -6.28 -11.84 -1.85
C LYS A 253 -7.75 -12.24 -1.92
N ASN A 254 -8.65 -11.26 -1.91
CA ASN A 254 -10.08 -11.43 -2.18
C ASN A 254 -10.80 -12.38 -1.22
N VAL A 255 -10.42 -12.39 0.06
CA VAL A 255 -11.06 -13.20 1.10
C VAL A 255 -12.07 -12.41 1.94
N MET A 256 -11.88 -11.09 2.06
CA MET A 256 -12.79 -10.26 2.86
C MET A 256 -14.10 -9.97 2.12
N ASP A 257 -15.20 -9.92 2.85
CA ASP A 257 -16.44 -9.36 2.33
C ASP A 257 -16.36 -7.83 2.29
N THR A 258 -16.30 -7.28 1.08
CA THR A 258 -16.24 -5.83 0.88
C THR A 258 -17.57 -5.12 1.20
N ALA A 259 -18.68 -5.84 1.35
CA ALA A 259 -19.98 -5.24 1.68
C ALA A 259 -20.01 -4.56 3.05
N TRP A 260 -19.10 -4.93 3.96
CA TRP A 260 -18.93 -4.27 5.25
C TRP A 260 -18.45 -2.81 5.10
N PHE A 261 -17.68 -2.50 4.05
CA PHE A 261 -17.20 -1.14 3.78
C PHE A 261 -18.28 -0.28 3.12
N PRO A 262 -18.29 1.04 3.39
CA PRO A 262 -19.13 1.97 2.64
C PRO A 262 -18.89 1.85 1.14
N GLU A 263 -19.96 1.88 0.34
CA GLU A 263 -19.91 1.63 -1.11
C GLU A 263 -18.83 2.47 -1.81
N GLU A 264 -18.66 3.73 -1.40
CA GLU A 264 -17.68 4.67 -1.95
C GLU A 264 -16.21 4.30 -1.67
N GLN A 265 -15.95 3.49 -0.64
CA GLN A 265 -14.62 3.04 -0.21
C GLN A 265 -14.27 1.63 -0.68
N GLN A 266 -15.25 0.83 -1.12
CA GLN A 266 -15.04 -0.57 -1.51
C GLN A 266 -13.96 -0.74 -2.58
N LEU A 267 -13.95 0.11 -3.61
CA LEU A 267 -12.96 0.03 -4.70
C LEU A 267 -11.55 0.47 -4.27
N GLN A 268 -11.47 1.33 -3.27
CA GLN A 268 -10.22 1.93 -2.82
C GLN A 268 -9.56 1.14 -1.69
N THR A 269 -10.35 0.35 -0.96
CA THR A 269 -9.88 -0.49 0.15
C THR A 269 -9.28 -1.78 -0.40
N PRO A 270 -8.01 -2.11 -0.09
CA PRO A 270 -7.40 -3.34 -0.59
C PRO A 270 -8.05 -4.58 0.04
N ASN A 271 -8.37 -5.58 -0.77
CA ASN A 271 -8.83 -6.88 -0.29
C ASN A 271 -7.66 -7.86 -0.16
N ARG A 272 -6.82 -7.63 0.86
CA ARG A 272 -5.58 -8.38 1.10
C ARG A 272 -5.38 -8.59 2.59
N VAL A 273 -5.17 -9.84 3.01
CA VAL A 273 -4.86 -10.22 4.38
C VAL A 273 -3.42 -10.76 4.44
N ALA A 274 -2.61 -10.21 5.35
CA ALA A 274 -1.21 -10.55 5.52
C ALA A 274 -1.01 -12.04 5.77
N ARG A 275 0.07 -12.60 5.21
CA ARG A 275 0.40 -14.00 5.32
C ARG A 275 1.89 -14.18 5.07
N LEU A 276 2.55 -14.89 5.99
CA LEU A 276 3.94 -15.30 5.84
C LEU A 276 4.16 -16.09 4.54
N PRO A 277 5.14 -15.71 3.69
CA PRO A 277 5.46 -16.45 2.49
C PRO A 277 5.99 -17.85 2.85
N ALA A 278 5.51 -18.88 2.14
CA ALA A 278 5.99 -20.24 2.31
C ALA A 278 7.45 -20.42 1.83
N GLN A 279 7.88 -19.61 0.84
CA GLN A 279 9.24 -19.53 0.34
C GLN A 279 9.55 -18.08 -0.07
N LEU A 280 10.62 -17.51 0.48
CA LEU A 280 11.20 -16.26 -0.03
C LEU A 280 12.00 -16.62 -1.28
N GLY A 281 11.37 -16.54 -2.46
CA GLY A 281 12.07 -16.73 -3.73
C GLY A 281 13.27 -15.79 -3.85
N ALA A 282 14.38 -16.31 -4.37
CA ALA A 282 15.61 -15.55 -4.65
C ALA A 282 15.56 -14.82 -5.99
N ASP A 283 14.56 -15.09 -6.84
CA ASP A 283 14.52 -14.54 -8.19
C ASP A 283 14.11 -13.06 -8.19
N GLU A 284 14.83 -12.28 -8.98
CA GLU A 284 14.51 -10.88 -9.29
C GLU A 284 13.16 -10.79 -10.02
N GLN A 285 12.09 -10.62 -9.26
CA GLN A 285 10.73 -10.56 -9.81
C GLN A 285 10.22 -9.12 -9.93
N LEU A 286 9.39 -8.91 -10.95
CA LEU A 286 8.63 -7.67 -11.12
C LEU A 286 7.43 -7.67 -10.17
N TYR A 287 7.48 -6.84 -9.13
CA TYR A 287 6.36 -6.64 -8.23
C TYR A 287 5.65 -5.32 -8.52
N CYS A 288 4.32 -5.34 -8.47
CA CYS A 288 3.49 -4.15 -8.73
C CYS A 288 2.33 -4.05 -7.74
N ARG A 289 1.95 -2.82 -7.41
CA ARG A 289 0.72 -2.49 -6.68
C ARG A 289 0.00 -1.32 -7.33
N SER A 290 -1.24 -1.15 -6.92
CA SER A 290 -2.11 -0.08 -7.42
C SER A 290 -2.24 1.01 -6.37
N VAL A 291 -2.05 2.25 -6.79
CA VAL A 291 -2.17 3.43 -5.92
C VAL A 291 -3.33 4.28 -6.40
N TRP A 292 -4.37 4.34 -5.59
CA TRP A 292 -5.55 5.16 -5.85
C TRP A 292 -5.35 6.58 -5.31
N SER A 293 -5.74 7.58 -6.08
CA SER A 293 -5.83 8.96 -5.61
C SER A 293 -7.03 9.18 -4.68
N ALA A 294 -7.08 10.33 -4.01
CA ALA A 294 -8.35 10.87 -3.54
C ALA A 294 -9.28 11.15 -4.74
N ARG A 295 -10.60 11.18 -4.51
CA ARG A 295 -11.57 11.61 -5.52
C ARG A 295 -11.34 13.08 -5.85
N SER A 296 -11.38 13.44 -7.14
CA SER A 296 -11.37 14.86 -7.54
C SER A 296 -12.61 15.60 -7.01
N GLY A 297 -12.56 16.92 -7.04
CA GLY A 297 -13.77 17.75 -6.92
C GLY A 297 -14.76 17.51 -8.08
N LEU A 298 -15.96 18.09 -7.94
CA LEU A 298 -17.07 17.97 -8.91
C LEU A 298 -16.98 18.97 -10.08
N ARG A 299 -16.08 19.96 -10.00
CA ARG A 299 -15.92 20.97 -11.04
C ARG A 299 -15.39 20.33 -12.33
N ARG A 300 -15.76 20.90 -13.49
CA ARG A 300 -15.13 20.57 -14.77
C ARG A 300 -13.63 20.85 -14.66
N HIS A 301 -12.79 19.97 -15.22
CA HIS A 301 -11.32 20.04 -15.12
C HIS A 301 -10.75 19.93 -13.69
N ALA A 302 -11.56 19.53 -12.70
CA ALA A 302 -11.00 19.11 -11.43
C ALA A 302 -10.13 17.87 -11.66
N THR A 303 -8.95 17.86 -11.05
CA THR A 303 -7.98 16.77 -11.22
C THR A 303 -7.92 15.89 -9.99
N ALA A 304 -7.56 14.63 -10.22
CA ALA A 304 -7.13 13.70 -9.20
C ALA A 304 -5.71 13.24 -9.52
N VAL A 305 -4.87 13.06 -8.50
CA VAL A 305 -3.45 12.74 -8.69
C VAL A 305 -3.04 11.54 -7.84
N ALA A 306 -2.47 10.53 -8.47
CA ALA A 306 -1.82 9.40 -7.83
C ALA A 306 -0.30 9.44 -8.05
N ARG A 307 0.47 9.07 -7.02
CA ARG A 307 1.94 9.06 -7.02
C ARG A 307 2.44 7.75 -6.44
N CYS A 308 3.54 7.25 -6.99
CA CYS A 308 4.25 6.10 -6.42
C CYS A 308 5.13 6.54 -5.25
N ALA A 309 5.44 5.60 -4.35
CA ALA A 309 6.36 5.82 -3.24
C ALA A 309 7.81 5.92 -3.76
N GLY A 310 8.73 6.46 -2.95
CA GLY A 310 10.02 6.98 -3.43
C GLY A 310 10.86 6.07 -4.33
N ALA A 311 10.95 4.77 -4.05
CA ALA A 311 11.76 3.82 -4.81
C ALA A 311 10.97 3.02 -5.87
N GLU A 312 9.68 3.29 -6.02
CA GLU A 312 8.82 2.64 -7.00
C GLU A 312 8.80 3.42 -8.32
N GLU A 313 8.70 2.70 -9.42
CA GLU A 313 8.55 3.28 -10.75
C GLU A 313 7.12 3.12 -11.26
N MET A 314 6.58 4.20 -11.85
CA MET A 314 5.22 4.19 -12.41
C MET A 314 5.24 3.53 -13.79
N LEU A 315 4.51 2.42 -13.95
CA LEU A 315 4.43 1.66 -15.20
C LEU A 315 3.16 1.92 -16.01
N SER A 316 2.09 2.39 -15.38
CA SER A 316 0.89 2.87 -16.05
C SER A 316 0.08 3.84 -15.20
N CYS A 317 -0.87 4.52 -15.86
CA CYS A 317 -1.84 5.40 -15.27
C CYS A 317 -3.20 5.16 -15.94
N SER A 318 -4.25 4.97 -15.14
CA SER A 318 -5.64 4.89 -15.60
C SER A 318 -6.53 5.82 -14.78
N SER A 319 -7.77 6.01 -15.23
CA SER A 319 -8.78 6.76 -14.49
C SER A 319 -10.10 6.00 -14.36
N PHE A 320 -10.85 6.34 -13.32
CA PHE A 320 -12.19 5.80 -13.06
C PHE A 320 -13.16 6.88 -12.59
N SER A 321 -14.41 6.83 -13.08
CA SER A 321 -15.52 7.66 -12.63
C SER A 321 -16.81 6.86 -12.65
N ARG A 322 -17.57 6.89 -11.54
CA ARG A 322 -18.86 6.20 -11.44
C ARG A 322 -19.89 6.68 -12.46
N SER A 323 -19.80 7.93 -12.90
CA SER A 323 -20.71 8.45 -13.94
C SER A 323 -20.21 8.24 -15.37
N GLY A 324 -19.01 7.69 -15.56
CA GLY A 324 -18.33 7.58 -16.85
C GLY A 324 -17.91 8.90 -17.50
N ARG A 325 -18.17 10.04 -16.86
CA ARG A 325 -17.84 11.37 -17.38
C ARG A 325 -16.43 11.78 -16.96
N ARG A 326 -15.46 11.48 -17.82
CA ARG A 326 -14.03 11.80 -17.63
C ARG A 326 -13.41 12.38 -18.91
N LEU A 327 -12.39 13.22 -18.74
CA LEU A 327 -11.57 13.74 -19.86
C LEU A 327 -10.32 12.87 -20.10
N GLY A 328 -10.23 11.76 -19.36
CA GLY A 328 -9.10 10.84 -19.40
C GLY A 328 -8.05 11.12 -18.36
N GLU A 329 -6.86 10.61 -18.65
CA GLU A 329 -5.71 10.65 -17.78
C GLU A 329 -4.42 10.77 -18.57
N HIS A 330 -3.40 11.35 -17.93
CA HIS A 330 -2.06 11.38 -18.48
C HIS A 330 -1.03 11.13 -17.40
N VAL A 331 0.15 10.71 -17.84
CA VAL A 331 1.35 10.69 -17.01
C VAL A 331 2.15 11.95 -17.33
N GLU A 332 2.55 12.66 -16.29
CA GLU A 332 3.48 13.79 -16.39
C GLU A 332 4.65 13.59 -15.43
N ASP A 333 5.80 14.17 -15.77
CA ASP A 333 6.92 14.32 -14.84
C ASP A 333 6.86 15.72 -14.22
N LYS A 334 6.78 15.77 -12.90
CA LYS A 334 6.77 17.01 -12.14
C LYS A 334 7.82 16.92 -11.04
N ASP A 335 8.82 17.80 -11.14
CA ASP A 335 9.95 17.87 -10.20
C ASP A 335 10.75 16.55 -10.08
N GLY A 336 10.88 15.80 -11.18
CA GLY A 336 11.57 14.50 -11.21
C GLY A 336 10.74 13.33 -10.68
N GLN A 337 9.44 13.54 -10.42
CA GLN A 337 8.52 12.51 -9.96
C GLN A 337 7.36 12.36 -10.96
N LYS A 338 7.14 11.14 -11.44
CA LYS A 338 5.99 10.81 -12.29
C LYS A 338 4.69 10.92 -11.50
N GLN A 339 3.69 11.56 -12.10
CA GLN A 339 2.35 11.71 -11.54
C GLN A 339 1.32 11.19 -12.54
N CYS A 340 0.38 10.38 -12.04
CA CYS A 340 -0.79 9.95 -12.78
C CYS A 340 -1.90 10.96 -12.50
N VAL A 341 -2.32 11.71 -13.52
CA VAL A 341 -3.28 12.81 -13.40
C VAL A 341 -4.55 12.45 -14.17
N ALA A 342 -5.68 12.35 -13.46
CA ALA A 342 -6.99 12.12 -14.06
C ALA A 342 -7.82 13.41 -14.05
N HIS A 343 -8.63 13.62 -15.09
CA HIS A 343 -9.37 14.87 -15.32
C HIS A 343 -10.88 14.66 -15.35
N ASN A 344 -11.61 15.41 -14.52
CA ASN A 344 -13.07 15.38 -14.47
C ASN A 344 -13.72 16.10 -15.66
N ALA A 345 -14.76 15.50 -16.22
CA ALA A 345 -15.52 16.11 -17.32
C ALA A 345 -16.69 16.97 -16.84
N PHE A 346 -17.34 17.65 -17.79
CA PHE A 346 -18.53 18.45 -17.51
C PHE A 346 -19.69 17.57 -16.99
N ARG A 347 -20.28 17.99 -15.86
CA ARG A 347 -21.26 17.21 -15.07
C ARG A 347 -20.74 15.84 -14.59
N GLY A 348 -19.43 15.66 -14.50
CA GLY A 348 -18.84 14.47 -13.90
C GLY A 348 -18.99 14.47 -12.37
N GLN A 349 -19.05 13.28 -11.78
CA GLN A 349 -19.19 13.08 -10.32
C GLN A 349 -17.82 13.01 -9.62
N GLY A 350 -16.80 13.54 -10.26
CA GLY A 350 -15.40 13.38 -9.88
C GLY A 350 -14.78 12.13 -10.50
N VAL A 351 -13.45 12.11 -10.50
CA VAL A 351 -12.61 11.05 -11.05
C VAL A 351 -11.60 10.59 -10.01
N TYR A 352 -11.12 9.37 -10.18
CA TYR A 352 -9.96 8.82 -9.51
C TYR A 352 -8.84 8.63 -10.53
N ALA A 353 -7.61 8.96 -10.14
CA ALA A 353 -6.39 8.56 -10.82
C ALA A 353 -5.87 7.28 -10.16
N ILE A 354 -5.43 6.33 -10.97
CA ILE A 354 -4.95 5.03 -10.51
C ILE A 354 -3.58 4.80 -11.14
N ALA A 355 -2.54 4.87 -10.33
CA ALA A 355 -1.18 4.58 -10.76
C ALA A 355 -0.87 3.10 -10.53
N ARG A 356 -0.11 2.49 -11.46
CA ARG A 356 0.50 1.18 -11.24
C ARG A 356 1.98 1.38 -10.92
N CYS A 357 2.34 1.12 -9.68
CA CYS A 357 3.66 1.38 -9.12
C CYS A 357 4.38 0.05 -8.90
N CYS A 358 5.60 -0.07 -9.41
CA CYS A 358 6.32 -1.33 -9.47
C CYS A 358 7.79 -1.19 -9.07
N THR A 359 8.39 -2.31 -8.66
CA THR A 359 9.83 -2.41 -8.42
C THR A 359 10.40 -3.61 -9.16
N TRP A 360 11.57 -3.41 -9.75
CA TRP A 360 12.44 -4.44 -10.31
C TRP A 360 13.86 -3.87 -10.37
N PRO A 361 14.89 -4.69 -10.62
CA PRO A 361 16.28 -4.24 -10.68
C PRO A 361 16.48 -3.12 -11.73
N ARG A 362 16.78 -1.92 -11.21
CA ARG A 362 17.32 -0.72 -11.88
C ARG A 362 16.92 -0.51 -13.35
N ALA A 363 15.73 0.03 -13.59
CA ALA A 363 15.48 0.71 -14.85
C ALA A 363 14.50 1.89 -14.69
N GLN A 364 14.92 3.07 -15.18
CA GLN A 364 14.05 4.24 -15.28
C GLN A 364 13.26 4.18 -16.60
N CYS A 365 11.95 4.36 -16.51
CA CYS A 365 11.08 4.44 -17.67
C CYS A 365 10.91 5.89 -18.13
N ARG A 366 10.74 6.06 -19.43
CA ARG A 366 10.53 7.37 -20.09
C ARG A 366 9.08 7.51 -20.52
N ILE A 367 8.57 8.74 -20.44
CA ILE A 367 7.26 9.10 -20.97
C ILE A 367 7.44 9.57 -22.42
N SER A 368 6.74 8.92 -23.35
CA SER A 368 6.66 9.34 -24.75
C SER A 368 5.24 9.84 -25.05
N THR A 369 5.13 11.04 -25.63
CA THR A 369 3.83 11.70 -25.86
C THR A 369 3.57 11.86 -27.35
N SER A 370 2.35 11.55 -27.81
CA SER A 370 1.95 11.80 -29.20
C SER A 370 1.64 13.28 -29.42
N SER A 371 1.81 13.77 -30.65
CA SER A 371 1.12 15.00 -31.05
C SER A 371 -0.38 14.70 -31.23
N ALA A 372 -1.24 15.71 -31.06
CA ALA A 372 -2.70 15.55 -31.23
C ALA A 372 -3.11 15.14 -32.66
N ALA A 373 -2.22 15.32 -33.65
CA ALA A 373 -2.41 14.92 -35.04
C ALA A 373 -1.88 13.51 -35.36
N ALA A 374 -1.09 12.90 -34.47
CA ALA A 374 -0.51 11.57 -34.69
C ALA A 374 -1.53 10.46 -34.38
N LYS A 375 -1.48 9.36 -35.15
CA LYS A 375 -2.35 8.17 -34.94
C LYS A 375 -1.97 7.32 -33.71
N GLY A 376 -1.08 7.82 -32.85
CA GLY A 376 -0.62 7.16 -31.63
C GLY A 376 0.84 7.45 -31.30
N VAL A 377 1.34 6.80 -30.24
CA VAL A 377 2.75 6.83 -29.84
C VAL A 377 3.19 5.43 -29.41
N GLY A 378 4.43 5.06 -29.71
CA GLY A 378 5.05 3.81 -29.28
C GLY A 378 6.43 4.08 -28.68
N CYS A 379 7.07 3.02 -28.21
CA CYS A 379 8.45 3.10 -27.73
C CYS A 379 9.43 3.01 -28.90
N SER A 380 10.58 3.67 -28.78
CA SER A 380 11.66 3.57 -29.77
C SER A 380 12.07 2.11 -29.99
N SER A 381 12.15 1.70 -31.24
CA SER A 381 12.35 0.31 -31.65
C SER A 381 13.66 -0.28 -31.11
N GLY A 382 13.59 -1.43 -30.45
CA GLY A 382 14.74 -2.25 -30.03
C GLY A 382 15.10 -2.15 -28.55
N ASP A 383 15.11 -0.93 -28.00
CA ASP A 383 15.68 -0.71 -26.65
C ASP A 383 14.65 -0.62 -25.54
N HIS A 384 13.38 -0.37 -25.86
CA HIS A 384 12.33 -0.11 -24.88
C HIS A 384 11.05 -0.91 -25.17
N VAL A 385 10.39 -1.36 -24.11
CA VAL A 385 9.08 -2.03 -24.12
C VAL A 385 8.02 -1.10 -23.59
N LEU A 386 6.81 -1.21 -24.14
CA LEU A 386 5.65 -0.47 -23.64
C LEU A 386 5.06 -1.17 -22.42
N THR A 387 4.96 -0.47 -21.29
CA THR A 387 4.40 -1.01 -20.03
C THR A 387 2.99 -0.48 -19.73
N GLY A 388 2.64 0.68 -20.30
CA GLY A 388 1.39 1.38 -20.01
C GLY A 388 1.03 2.43 -21.07
N CYS A 389 -0.27 2.63 -21.25
CA CYS A 389 -0.85 3.69 -22.08
C CYS A 389 -1.83 4.53 -21.26
N SER A 390 -1.77 5.85 -21.41
CA SER A 390 -2.77 6.78 -20.87
C SER A 390 -3.24 7.74 -21.96
N PHE A 391 -4.50 8.17 -21.88
CA PHE A 391 -5.15 8.96 -22.92
C PHE A 391 -5.88 10.16 -22.32
N HIS A 392 -5.63 11.37 -22.86
CA HIS A 392 -6.23 12.61 -22.37
C HIS A 392 -6.75 13.47 -23.53
N SER A 393 -7.95 14.04 -23.36
CA SER A 393 -8.52 15.03 -24.28
C SER A 393 -9.02 16.27 -23.52
N PRO A 394 -8.52 17.48 -23.82
CA PRO A 394 -8.95 18.69 -23.13
C PRO A 394 -10.35 19.17 -23.55
N ALA A 395 -10.81 18.75 -24.74
CA ALA A 395 -12.01 19.29 -25.38
C ALA A 395 -13.25 18.38 -25.21
N ALA A 396 -13.07 17.06 -25.32
CA ALA A 396 -14.18 16.11 -25.35
C ALA A 396 -14.10 15.11 -24.18
N ALA A 397 -15.27 14.76 -23.62
CA ALA A 397 -15.37 13.65 -22.68
C ALA A 397 -14.97 12.35 -23.41
N LEU A 398 -14.03 11.60 -22.83
CA LEU A 398 -13.56 10.36 -23.41
C LEU A 398 -14.61 9.27 -23.21
N GLY A 399 -15.31 8.92 -24.28
CA GLY A 399 -15.97 7.62 -24.38
C GLY A 399 -14.95 6.51 -24.69
N ASP A 400 -14.06 6.77 -25.65
CA ASP A 400 -13.04 5.86 -26.19
C ASP A 400 -11.78 6.63 -26.64
N GLY A 401 -10.87 6.95 -25.71
CA GLY A 401 -9.70 7.79 -26.01
C GLY A 401 -8.62 7.12 -26.87
N GLY A 402 -8.50 5.80 -26.78
CA GLY A 402 -7.48 5.04 -27.48
C GLY A 402 -7.34 3.64 -26.89
N ARG A 403 -6.40 2.86 -27.41
CA ARG A 403 -6.07 1.52 -26.88
C ARG A 403 -4.62 1.12 -27.13
N PRO A 404 -4.02 0.29 -26.27
CA PRO A 404 -2.81 -0.46 -26.63
C PRO A 404 -3.07 -1.38 -27.83
N VAL A 405 -2.12 -1.49 -28.76
CA VAL A 405 -2.24 -2.38 -29.93
C VAL A 405 -1.06 -3.36 -29.97
N PRO A 406 -1.31 -4.67 -30.12
CA PRO A 406 -0.24 -5.67 -30.28
C PRO A 406 0.55 -5.42 -31.58
N GLY A 407 1.87 -5.61 -31.53
CA GLY A 407 2.79 -5.53 -32.67
C GLY A 407 3.03 -6.87 -33.36
N PRO A 408 3.78 -6.88 -34.48
CA PRO A 408 4.29 -8.12 -35.07
C PRO A 408 5.18 -8.82 -34.04
N GLY A 409 4.70 -9.94 -33.47
CA GLY A 409 5.38 -10.67 -32.38
C GLY A 409 4.65 -10.67 -31.02
N SER A 410 3.38 -10.27 -30.93
CA SER A 410 2.51 -10.30 -29.72
C SER A 410 2.83 -9.34 -28.56
N GLY A 411 3.95 -8.61 -28.63
CA GLY A 411 4.28 -7.52 -27.69
C GLY A 411 3.47 -6.23 -27.92
N PRO A 412 3.28 -5.37 -26.91
CA PRO A 412 2.64 -4.06 -27.09
C PRO A 412 3.50 -3.17 -28.00
N SER A 413 2.95 -2.72 -29.13
CA SER A 413 3.71 -1.91 -30.10
C SER A 413 3.51 -0.41 -29.92
N ARG A 414 2.28 0.01 -29.62
CA ARG A 414 1.90 1.42 -29.54
C ARG A 414 0.59 1.62 -28.80
N CYS A 415 0.44 2.81 -28.22
CA CYS A 415 -0.83 3.37 -27.79
C CYS A 415 -1.48 4.05 -29.00
N ALA A 416 -2.48 3.40 -29.61
CA ALA A 416 -3.23 3.96 -30.73
C ALA A 416 -4.34 4.89 -30.22
N VAL A 417 -4.51 6.04 -30.86
CA VAL A 417 -5.52 7.04 -30.47
C VAL A 417 -6.59 7.22 -31.54
N ARG A 418 -7.76 7.71 -31.11
CA ARG A 418 -8.72 8.35 -32.02
C ARG A 418 -8.33 9.82 -32.21
N THR A 419 -8.89 10.47 -33.24
CA THR A 419 -8.68 11.89 -33.52
C THR A 419 -8.98 12.74 -32.27
N GLU A 420 -8.18 13.79 -32.01
CA GLU A 420 -8.36 14.74 -30.89
C GLU A 420 -8.03 14.23 -29.48
N VAL A 421 -7.26 13.14 -29.38
CA VAL A 421 -6.78 12.58 -28.11
C VAL A 421 -5.25 12.51 -28.11
N THR A 422 -4.64 12.96 -27.02
CA THR A 422 -3.21 12.79 -26.78
C THR A 422 -2.97 11.46 -26.09
N ALA A 423 -2.07 10.63 -26.62
CA ALA A 423 -1.59 9.44 -25.95
C ALA A 423 -0.25 9.69 -25.28
N HIS A 424 -0.07 9.05 -24.12
CA HIS A 424 1.21 8.95 -23.44
C HIS A 424 1.53 7.46 -23.27
N ALA A 425 2.73 7.08 -23.70
CA ALA A 425 3.31 5.75 -23.57
C ALA A 425 4.39 5.76 -22.49
N LEU A 426 4.33 4.80 -21.57
CA LEU A 426 5.43 4.53 -20.64
C LEU A 426 6.33 3.44 -21.23
N CYS A 427 7.58 3.82 -21.45
CA CYS A 427 8.58 3.03 -22.15
C CYS A 427 9.73 2.68 -21.22
N CYS A 428 9.92 1.40 -20.94
CA CYS A 428 10.94 0.88 -20.03
C CYS A 428 11.99 0.05 -20.78
N PRO A 429 13.24 -0.01 -20.31
CA PRO A 429 14.31 -0.78 -20.97
C PRO A 429 13.94 -2.26 -21.21
N ALA A 430 14.13 -2.72 -22.46
CA ALA A 430 13.81 -4.09 -22.89
C ALA A 430 14.83 -5.14 -22.42
N ALA A 431 16.01 -4.71 -21.98
CA ALA A 431 17.01 -5.60 -21.39
C ALA A 431 16.51 -6.24 -20.08
N SER A 432 15.68 -5.52 -19.30
CA SER A 432 15.19 -5.97 -17.99
C SER A 432 13.77 -6.52 -18.01
N LEU A 433 12.99 -6.25 -19.05
CA LEU A 433 11.56 -6.56 -19.08
C LEU A 433 11.13 -7.17 -20.41
N GLU A 434 10.17 -8.07 -20.33
CA GLU A 434 9.37 -8.50 -21.47
C GLU A 434 7.88 -8.31 -21.19
N CYS A 435 7.14 -7.83 -22.19
CA CYS A 435 5.74 -7.45 -22.05
C CYS A 435 4.90 -7.97 -23.22
N ARG A 436 3.64 -8.31 -22.95
CA ARG A 436 2.64 -8.72 -23.94
C ARG A 436 1.27 -8.11 -23.65
N VAL A 437 0.43 -8.02 -24.68
CA VAL A 437 -0.95 -7.53 -24.55
C VAL A 437 -1.91 -8.70 -24.48
N LYS A 438 -2.83 -8.66 -23.52
CA LYS A 438 -3.97 -9.58 -23.41
C LYS A 438 -5.25 -8.76 -23.45
N GLN A 439 -6.24 -9.20 -24.21
CA GLN A 439 -7.52 -8.50 -24.31
C GLN A 439 -8.67 -9.48 -24.18
N HIS A 440 -9.75 -9.03 -23.56
CA HIS A 440 -11.01 -9.75 -23.51
C HIS A 440 -12.16 -8.76 -23.74
N ALA A 441 -13.09 -9.13 -24.61
CA ALA A 441 -14.26 -8.30 -24.94
C ALA A 441 -15.52 -9.12 -24.70
N SER A 442 -16.53 -8.49 -24.10
CA SER A 442 -17.87 -9.04 -23.95
C SER A 442 -18.80 -8.40 -24.96
N LEU A 443 -19.62 -9.22 -25.61
CA LEU A 443 -20.71 -8.79 -26.51
C LEU A 443 -22.03 -8.58 -25.75
N ASP A 444 -22.11 -9.08 -24.52
CA ASP A 444 -23.27 -8.89 -23.65
C ASP A 444 -23.14 -7.58 -22.87
N SER A 445 -24.28 -7.01 -22.46
CA SER A 445 -24.38 -5.79 -21.65
C SER A 445 -23.91 -6.04 -20.20
N VAL A 446 -22.65 -6.40 -20.02
CA VAL A 446 -22.02 -6.68 -18.73
C VAL A 446 -21.46 -5.38 -18.17
N GLU A 447 -21.72 -5.10 -16.90
CA GLU A 447 -21.24 -3.90 -16.22
C GLU A 447 -19.71 -3.86 -16.08
N LYS A 448 -19.05 -5.02 -16.01
CA LYS A 448 -17.60 -5.16 -15.86
C LYS A 448 -17.07 -6.29 -16.73
N VAL A 449 -15.98 -6.02 -17.45
CA VAL A 449 -15.23 -7.00 -18.24
C VAL A 449 -13.84 -7.11 -17.65
N THR A 450 -13.33 -8.32 -17.50
CA THR A 450 -12.03 -8.57 -16.85
C THR A 450 -11.07 -9.33 -17.76
N VAL A 451 -9.78 -9.09 -17.56
CA VAL A 451 -8.71 -9.89 -18.17
C VAL A 451 -7.55 -10.02 -17.18
N THR A 452 -7.12 -11.25 -16.93
CA THR A 452 -6.07 -11.57 -15.93
C THR A 452 -4.80 -12.01 -16.63
N CYS A 453 -3.64 -11.53 -16.18
CA CYS A 453 -2.34 -12.02 -16.64
C CYS A 453 -2.13 -13.49 -16.25
N ASP A 454 -1.42 -14.26 -17.08
CA ASP A 454 -1.12 -15.66 -16.78
C ASP A 454 -0.09 -15.76 -15.64
N ASP A 455 0.05 -16.96 -15.06
CA ASP A 455 1.03 -17.22 -14.00
C ASP A 455 2.46 -16.87 -14.45
N GLY A 456 3.23 -16.28 -13.53
CA GLY A 456 4.57 -15.75 -13.81
C GLY A 456 4.58 -14.41 -14.57
N TRP A 457 3.42 -13.80 -14.83
CA TRP A 457 3.31 -12.46 -15.39
C TRP A 457 2.61 -11.49 -14.44
N THR A 458 3.13 -10.27 -14.39
CA THR A 458 2.62 -9.19 -13.55
C THR A 458 1.89 -8.17 -14.42
N LEU A 459 0.68 -7.78 -14.01
CA LEU A 459 -0.09 -6.73 -14.68
C LEU A 459 0.59 -5.37 -14.47
N THR A 460 0.99 -4.71 -15.56
CA THR A 460 1.62 -3.38 -15.53
C THR A 460 0.73 -2.29 -16.07
N GLY A 461 -0.18 -2.61 -17.01
CA GLY A 461 -1.08 -1.66 -17.67
C GLY A 461 -2.49 -2.18 -17.77
N CYS A 462 -3.49 -1.31 -17.59
CA CYS A 462 -4.90 -1.67 -17.71
C CYS A 462 -5.69 -0.53 -18.38
N ASN A 463 -6.37 -0.85 -19.47
CA ASN A 463 -7.17 0.10 -20.24
C ASN A 463 -8.55 -0.51 -20.57
N ALA A 464 -9.52 0.37 -20.81
CA ALA A 464 -10.88 0.00 -21.22
C ALA A 464 -11.19 0.60 -22.60
N HIS A 465 -11.97 -0.13 -23.40
CA HIS A 465 -12.41 0.26 -24.74
C HIS A 465 -13.87 -0.15 -24.96
N SER A 466 -14.68 0.63 -25.72
CA SER A 466 -16.15 0.50 -25.68
C SER A 466 -17.00 0.67 -26.96
N GLN A 467 -16.61 1.14 -28.14
CA GLN A 467 -17.55 1.42 -29.27
C GLN A 467 -18.70 2.45 -29.01
N SER A 468 -19.54 2.34 -27.97
CA SER A 468 -20.57 3.32 -27.50
C SER A 468 -21.30 2.85 -26.22
N PRO A 469 -21.72 3.71 -25.25
CA PRO A 469 -21.55 5.17 -25.10
C PRO A 469 -20.30 5.56 -24.29
N GLY A 470 -19.38 4.63 -24.04
CA GLY A 470 -18.12 4.87 -23.33
C GLY A 470 -17.91 3.93 -22.15
N THR A 471 -16.97 4.28 -21.26
CA THR A 471 -16.61 3.47 -20.10
C THR A 471 -16.57 4.30 -18.83
N MET A 472 -16.92 3.69 -17.69
CA MET A 472 -16.61 4.25 -16.38
C MET A 472 -15.10 4.39 -16.16
N GLY A 473 -14.30 3.60 -16.87
CA GLY A 473 -12.85 3.63 -16.84
C GLY A 473 -12.27 2.23 -16.66
N ALA A 474 -11.00 2.18 -16.29
CA ALA A 474 -10.29 0.94 -16.05
C ALA A 474 -9.50 1.02 -14.74
N TYR A 475 -9.46 -0.08 -14.00
CA TYR A 475 -8.66 -0.22 -12.79
C TYR A 475 -8.14 -1.63 -12.67
N THR A 476 -7.15 -1.80 -11.82
CA THR A 476 -6.47 -3.08 -11.59
C THR A 476 -6.88 -3.66 -10.24
N VAL A 477 -7.18 -4.95 -10.19
CA VAL A 477 -7.34 -5.74 -8.96
C VAL A 477 -6.28 -6.83 -9.02
N ASP A 478 -5.21 -6.69 -8.24
CA ASP A 478 -4.02 -7.55 -8.32
C ASP A 478 -3.47 -7.66 -9.75
N ASN A 479 -3.54 -8.84 -10.36
CA ASN A 479 -3.12 -9.13 -11.75
C ASN A 479 -4.28 -9.14 -12.76
N THR A 480 -5.46 -8.69 -12.34
CA THR A 480 -6.66 -8.59 -13.17
C THR A 480 -6.93 -7.14 -13.54
N CYS A 481 -7.01 -6.87 -14.84
CA CYS A 481 -7.51 -5.61 -15.37
C CYS A 481 -9.03 -5.66 -15.42
N VAL A 482 -9.68 -4.64 -14.87
CA VAL A 482 -11.14 -4.49 -14.83
C VAL A 482 -11.52 -3.27 -15.65
N ALA A 483 -12.26 -3.48 -16.73
CA ALA A 483 -12.90 -2.44 -17.52
C ALA A 483 -14.37 -2.34 -17.14
N ALA A 484 -14.81 -1.15 -16.75
CA ALA A 484 -16.18 -0.92 -16.30
C ALA A 484 -16.98 -0.18 -17.38
N GLY A 485 -18.06 -0.81 -17.85
CA GLY A 485 -18.98 -0.25 -18.86
C GLY A 485 -19.95 0.75 -18.25
N VAL A 486 -20.48 1.65 -19.07
CA VAL A 486 -21.67 2.43 -18.69
C VAL A 486 -22.92 1.61 -19.03
N GLN A 487 -24.00 1.76 -18.26
CA GLN A 487 -25.27 1.08 -18.54
C GLN A 487 -25.70 1.35 -20.00
N GLY A 488 -26.01 0.29 -20.75
CA GLY A 488 -26.34 0.37 -22.18
C GLY A 488 -25.15 0.34 -23.14
N SER A 489 -23.92 0.07 -22.67
CA SER A 489 -22.76 -0.18 -23.55
C SER A 489 -22.91 -1.50 -24.31
N SER A 490 -22.66 -1.49 -25.62
CA SER A 490 -22.86 -2.67 -26.48
C SER A 490 -21.66 -3.61 -26.53
N VAL A 491 -20.43 -3.11 -26.42
CA VAL A 491 -19.21 -3.95 -26.43
C VAL A 491 -18.14 -3.31 -25.56
N VAL A 492 -17.88 -3.85 -24.37
CA VAL A 492 -16.78 -3.40 -23.50
C VAL A 492 -15.62 -4.38 -23.59
N ALA A 493 -14.40 -3.86 -23.72
CA ALA A 493 -13.18 -4.64 -23.73
C ALA A 493 -12.21 -4.17 -22.65
N ALA A 494 -11.68 -5.14 -21.90
CA ALA A 494 -10.56 -4.96 -20.99
C ALA A 494 -9.26 -5.31 -21.72
N ILE A 495 -8.27 -4.43 -21.62
CA ILE A 495 -6.96 -4.59 -22.27
C ILE A 495 -5.88 -4.48 -21.21
N ALA A 496 -5.16 -5.58 -20.99
CA ALA A 496 -4.05 -5.69 -20.07
C ALA A 496 -2.71 -5.67 -20.80
N ILE A 497 -1.74 -4.97 -20.23
CA ILE A 497 -0.32 -5.18 -20.52
C ILE A 497 0.25 -5.99 -19.36
N CYS A 498 0.75 -7.17 -19.67
CA CYS A 498 1.36 -8.09 -18.73
C CYS A 498 2.86 -8.13 -18.99
N CYS A 499 3.68 -7.92 -17.96
CA CYS A 499 5.13 -7.97 -18.07
C CYS A 499 5.74 -8.93 -17.04
N ARG A 500 6.97 -9.39 -17.29
CA ARG A 500 7.80 -10.07 -16.30
C ARG A 500 9.26 -9.62 -16.44
N SER A 501 10.02 -9.82 -15.38
CA SER A 501 11.48 -9.67 -15.43
C SER A 501 12.06 -10.74 -16.35
N ARG A 502 13.13 -10.40 -17.07
CA ARG A 502 13.84 -11.32 -17.96
C ARG A 502 14.82 -12.21 -17.22
#